data_AF-A0A1D7VRT8-F1
#
_entry.id   AF-A0A1D7VRT8-F1
#
_cell.length_a   1.000
_cell.length_b   1.000
_cell.length_c   1.000
_cell.angle_alpha   90.00
_cell.angle_beta   90.00
_cell.angle_gamma   90.00
#
_symmetry.space_group_name_H-M   'P 1'
#
loop_
_entity.id
_entity.type
_entity.pdbx_description
1 polymer ?
#
loop_
_entity_poly.entity_id
_entity_poly.type
_entity_poly.pdbx_seq_one_letter_code
_entity_poly.pdbx_strand_id
1 'polypeptide(L)'
;MITQAQAHATAARWLNPEGHQGPPREVAMQEFDLGWVVWAVPPPPEVDPETGQRRPPAEIGTACGVVDRASGELTVWPSVPVDEVVRMYQQKHGGGAPAAPAEPARPPVTGPGNTAVATYDDPATGEETNLVKVSAPGRPPVEYQLHDELRRLGVDPAGVRAFHTDLRPALLPGGYPGDFVLRAFPNAAFSCTEGYGMRPEERAEGVAGLLRHVEMMHRMAGQQPPPQPHRLPVPDRVEAAPQLRDVALGKHLVEVFGPEGVRRPDADDLVATQLPEATRNTMVWGGLPATVPYFFTSDRPDSPPPGGMFTDMATHLREAGTRAEEQTLETLAGYVRLGTDGLYAVAVQCTAPENNQNLVGTVWAVQPSSGGGRFVNRTLSAYLRSLALLATTRRQMEGMDPYAAGTAVAAFQEEIAAIDSWALDDTGNWWSLVIEQMWHGLF
;
A
#
# COMPACT_ATOMS: atom_id res chain seq x y z
N MET A 1 -17.57 4.58 -40.52
CA MET A 1 -16.60 5.51 -39.91
C MET A 1 -17.15 6.91 -40.02
N ILE A 2 -17.25 7.62 -38.92
CA ILE A 2 -17.71 9.02 -38.88
C ILE A 2 -16.52 9.98 -39.10
N THR A 3 -16.81 11.19 -39.56
CA THR A 3 -15.81 12.25 -39.72
C THR A 3 -15.58 12.99 -38.40
N GLN A 4 -14.44 13.68 -38.27
CA GLN A 4 -14.17 14.56 -37.13
C GLN A 4 -15.27 15.62 -36.93
N ALA A 5 -15.86 16.15 -38.01
CA ALA A 5 -16.98 17.08 -37.94
C ALA A 5 -18.26 16.45 -37.35
N GLN A 6 -18.52 15.18 -37.66
CA GLN A 6 -19.63 14.42 -37.07
C GLN A 6 -19.38 14.07 -35.59
N ALA A 7 -18.12 13.79 -35.23
CA ALA A 7 -17.72 13.58 -33.83
C ALA A 7 -17.88 14.88 -33.03
N HIS A 8 -17.45 16.01 -33.60
CA HIS A 8 -17.66 17.34 -33.01
C HIS A 8 -19.14 17.65 -32.79
N ALA A 9 -20.00 17.38 -33.76
CA ALA A 9 -21.44 17.61 -33.64
C ALA A 9 -22.09 16.73 -32.55
N THR A 10 -21.57 15.53 -32.34
CA THR A 10 -22.03 14.62 -31.28
C THR A 10 -21.60 15.11 -29.91
N ALA A 11 -20.33 15.51 -29.76
CA ALA A 11 -19.81 16.12 -28.54
C ALA A 11 -20.50 17.45 -28.19
N ALA A 12 -20.79 18.28 -29.19
CA ALA A 12 -21.46 19.57 -28.99
C ALA A 12 -22.89 19.41 -28.43
N ARG A 13 -23.64 18.41 -28.92
CA ARG A 13 -24.98 18.08 -28.39
C ARG A 13 -24.93 17.49 -26.99
N TRP A 14 -23.87 16.74 -26.68
CA TRP A 14 -23.66 16.18 -25.34
C TRP A 14 -23.31 17.26 -24.31
N LEU A 15 -22.43 18.21 -24.67
CA LEU A 15 -22.07 19.33 -23.79
C LEU A 15 -23.17 20.39 -23.67
N ASN A 16 -24.00 20.56 -24.70
CA ASN A 16 -25.05 21.58 -24.77
C ASN A 16 -26.41 20.94 -25.14
N PRO A 17 -27.02 20.15 -24.24
CA PRO A 17 -28.32 19.53 -24.51
C PRO A 17 -29.43 20.58 -24.60
N GLU A 18 -30.52 20.26 -25.30
CA GLU A 18 -31.69 21.15 -25.41
C GLU A 18 -32.22 21.52 -24.02
N GLY A 19 -32.29 22.82 -23.72
CA GLY A 19 -32.70 23.33 -22.39
C GLY A 19 -31.55 23.66 -21.44
N HIS A 20 -30.29 23.57 -21.85
CA HIS A 20 -29.14 24.02 -21.04
C HIS A 20 -29.27 25.51 -20.67
N GLN A 21 -29.22 25.82 -19.36
CA GLN A 21 -29.20 27.18 -18.85
C GLN A 21 -27.76 27.56 -18.49
N GLY A 22 -27.09 28.25 -19.42
CA GLY A 22 -25.69 28.67 -19.30
C GLY A 22 -25.13 29.12 -20.65
N PRO A 23 -23.96 29.79 -20.68
CA PRO A 23 -23.27 30.06 -21.94
C PRO A 23 -22.87 28.75 -22.63
N PRO A 24 -22.87 28.69 -23.97
CA PRO A 24 -22.54 27.47 -24.71
C PRO A 24 -21.11 27.03 -24.39
N ARG A 25 -20.95 25.75 -24.05
CA ARG A 25 -19.66 25.12 -23.75
C ARG A 25 -18.97 24.73 -25.05
N GLU A 26 -17.74 25.21 -25.23
CA GLU A 26 -16.91 24.85 -26.37
C GLU A 26 -16.34 23.44 -26.20
N VAL A 27 -16.32 22.67 -27.30
CA VAL A 27 -15.78 21.31 -27.34
C VAL A 27 -14.29 21.38 -27.65
N ALA A 28 -13.45 20.86 -26.77
CA ALA A 28 -12.10 20.45 -27.12
C ALA A 28 -12.09 18.95 -27.43
N MET A 29 -11.22 18.54 -28.35
CA MET A 29 -11.09 17.14 -28.74
C MET A 29 -9.66 16.75 -29.09
N GLN A 30 -9.33 15.48 -28.86
CA GLN A 30 -8.09 14.85 -29.29
C GLN A 30 -8.39 13.52 -29.98
N GLU A 31 -7.85 13.35 -31.17
CA GLU A 31 -8.01 12.14 -31.98
C GLU A 31 -7.06 11.02 -31.54
N PHE A 32 -7.53 9.77 -31.62
CA PHE A 32 -6.73 8.56 -31.46
C PHE A 32 -7.24 7.44 -32.38
N ASP A 33 -6.66 6.24 -32.28
CA ASP A 33 -6.90 5.15 -33.25
C ASP A 33 -8.37 4.67 -33.33
N LEU A 34 -9.10 4.72 -32.21
CA LEU A 34 -10.49 4.22 -32.14
C LEU A 34 -11.55 5.33 -32.11
N GLY A 35 -11.16 6.62 -32.07
CA GLY A 35 -12.13 7.69 -31.89
C GLY A 35 -11.54 9.05 -31.54
N TRP A 36 -12.34 9.86 -30.85
CA TRP A 36 -11.94 11.16 -30.31
C TRP A 36 -12.30 11.24 -28.83
N VAL A 37 -11.34 11.60 -27.99
CA VAL A 37 -11.63 12.05 -26.62
C VAL A 37 -12.13 13.49 -26.71
N VAL A 38 -13.22 13.81 -26.03
CA VAL A 38 -13.88 15.11 -26.06
C VAL A 38 -14.15 15.63 -24.65
N TRP A 39 -13.95 16.93 -24.43
CA TRP A 39 -14.19 17.57 -23.14
C TRP A 39 -14.62 19.03 -23.33
N ALA A 40 -15.18 19.64 -22.28
CA ALA A 40 -15.50 21.06 -22.31
C ALA A 40 -14.23 21.90 -22.11
N VAL A 41 -14.02 22.91 -22.95
CA VAL A 41 -13.00 23.94 -22.70
C VAL A 41 -13.37 24.68 -21.41
N PRO A 42 -12.46 24.75 -20.41
CA PRO A 42 -12.76 25.44 -19.18
C PRO A 42 -12.96 26.94 -19.45
N PRO A 43 -13.95 27.61 -18.80
CA PRO A 43 -14.12 29.03 -18.94
C PRO A 43 -12.87 29.78 -18.44
N PRO A 44 -12.55 30.96 -19.00
CA PRO A 44 -11.45 31.77 -18.51
C PRO A 44 -11.66 32.11 -17.03
N PRO A 45 -10.59 32.11 -16.21
CA PRO A 45 -10.70 32.31 -14.78
C PRO A 45 -11.28 33.69 -14.44
N GLU A 46 -12.40 33.71 -13.72
CA GLU A 46 -13.00 34.94 -13.23
C GLU A 46 -12.18 35.52 -12.07
N VAL A 47 -11.93 36.82 -12.13
CA VAL A 47 -11.23 37.58 -11.10
C VAL A 47 -12.24 38.51 -10.43
N ASP A 48 -12.24 38.52 -9.11
CA ASP A 48 -13.09 39.40 -8.33
C ASP A 48 -12.75 40.88 -8.62
N PRO A 49 -13.71 41.70 -9.09
CA PRO A 49 -13.41 43.06 -9.53
C PRO A 49 -13.09 44.04 -8.39
N GLU A 50 -13.39 43.72 -7.14
CA GLU A 50 -13.08 44.57 -5.97
C GLU A 50 -11.76 44.15 -5.29
N THR A 51 -11.47 42.84 -5.25
CA THR A 51 -10.33 42.28 -4.49
C THR A 51 -9.19 41.79 -5.38
N GLY A 52 -9.39 41.65 -6.69
CA GLY A 52 -8.39 41.16 -7.63
C GLY A 52 -8.03 39.67 -7.46
N GLN A 53 -8.74 38.95 -6.60
CA GLN A 53 -8.48 37.52 -6.35
C GLN A 53 -9.23 36.64 -7.36
N ARG A 54 -8.57 35.58 -7.84
CA ARG A 54 -9.23 34.57 -8.68
C ARG A 54 -10.33 33.89 -7.88
N ARG A 55 -11.55 33.88 -8.42
CA ARG A 55 -12.65 33.13 -7.84
C ARG A 55 -12.46 31.63 -8.13
N PRO A 56 -12.75 30.74 -7.17
CA PRO A 56 -12.76 29.30 -7.43
C PRO A 56 -13.78 28.98 -8.54
N PRO A 57 -13.50 28.02 -9.44
CA PRO A 57 -14.46 27.61 -10.47
C PRO A 57 -15.77 27.14 -9.84
N ALA A 58 -16.91 27.55 -10.41
CA ALA A 58 -18.24 27.20 -9.92
C ALA A 58 -18.61 25.72 -10.15
N GLU A 59 -17.89 25.02 -11.04
CA GLU A 59 -18.08 23.60 -11.35
C GLU A 59 -16.77 22.84 -11.14
N ILE A 60 -16.78 21.83 -10.26
CA ILE A 60 -15.64 20.94 -10.02
C ILE A 60 -15.94 19.62 -10.74
N GLY A 61 -15.09 19.26 -11.72
CA GLY A 61 -15.13 17.99 -12.44
C GLY A 61 -15.98 18.01 -13.71
N THR A 62 -15.39 18.42 -14.83
CA THR A 62 -15.98 18.23 -16.16
C THR A 62 -15.71 16.80 -16.64
N ALA A 63 -16.77 16.00 -16.78
CA ALA A 63 -16.65 14.65 -17.35
C ALA A 63 -15.99 14.69 -18.75
N CYS A 64 -15.21 13.66 -19.07
CA CYS A 64 -14.65 13.46 -20.41
C CYS A 64 -15.50 12.44 -21.18
N GLY A 65 -15.67 12.65 -22.49
CA GLY A 65 -16.38 11.72 -23.38
C GLY A 65 -15.41 11.08 -24.37
N VAL A 66 -15.77 9.90 -24.89
CA VAL A 66 -15.13 9.33 -26.08
C VAL A 66 -16.18 9.09 -27.14
N VAL A 67 -15.96 9.64 -28.34
CA VAL A 67 -16.77 9.38 -29.53
C VAL A 67 -16.08 8.31 -30.37
N ASP A 68 -16.74 7.16 -30.53
CA ASP A 68 -16.23 6.04 -31.32
C ASP A 68 -16.17 6.36 -32.82
N ARG A 69 -15.05 6.04 -33.48
CA ARG A 69 -14.87 6.30 -34.91
C ARG A 69 -15.76 5.43 -35.79
N ALA A 70 -16.05 4.21 -35.38
CA ALA A 70 -16.84 3.28 -36.18
C ALA A 70 -18.33 3.54 -36.06
N SER A 71 -18.85 3.69 -34.83
CA SER A 71 -20.28 3.83 -34.53
C SER A 71 -20.75 5.28 -34.39
N GLY A 72 -19.87 6.21 -34.02
CA GLY A 72 -20.24 7.58 -33.64
C GLY A 72 -20.94 7.70 -32.29
N GLU A 73 -20.96 6.62 -31.50
CA GLU A 73 -21.50 6.61 -30.15
C GLU A 73 -20.60 7.38 -29.19
N LEU A 74 -21.19 8.20 -28.32
CA LEU A 74 -20.48 8.90 -27.25
C LEU A 74 -20.65 8.14 -25.94
N THR A 75 -19.53 7.79 -25.32
CA THR A 75 -19.47 7.17 -23.99
C THR A 75 -18.81 8.12 -23.00
N VAL A 76 -19.28 8.14 -21.75
CA VAL A 76 -18.76 9.04 -20.71
C VAL A 76 -17.73 8.31 -19.86
N TRP A 77 -16.62 8.98 -19.57
CA TRP A 77 -15.45 8.43 -18.87
C TRP A 77 -15.01 9.35 -17.73
N PRO A 78 -14.24 8.83 -16.74
CA PRO A 78 -13.73 9.64 -15.64
C PRO A 78 -12.95 10.87 -16.12
N SER A 79 -12.94 11.91 -15.29
CA SER A 79 -12.17 13.14 -15.53
C SER A 79 -10.68 12.93 -15.20
N VAL A 80 -10.01 12.09 -15.99
CA VAL A 80 -8.57 11.78 -15.93
C VAL A 80 -7.86 12.33 -17.18
N PRO A 81 -6.52 12.40 -17.21
CA PRO A 81 -5.78 12.81 -18.41
C PRO A 81 -6.21 12.06 -19.69
N VAL A 82 -6.16 12.73 -20.83
CA VAL A 82 -6.68 12.23 -22.12
C VAL A 82 -6.03 10.91 -22.54
N ASP A 83 -4.73 10.76 -22.32
CA ASP A 83 -3.96 9.55 -22.56
C ASP A 83 -4.46 8.35 -21.74
N GLU A 84 -4.90 8.60 -20.50
CA GLU A 84 -5.48 7.57 -19.65
C GLU A 84 -6.88 7.16 -20.14
N VAL A 85 -7.71 8.12 -20.57
CA VAL A 85 -9.01 7.83 -21.20
C VAL A 85 -8.82 7.00 -22.49
N VAL A 86 -7.81 7.32 -23.30
CA VAL A 86 -7.45 6.55 -24.51
C VAL A 86 -7.07 5.12 -24.15
N ARG A 87 -6.21 4.93 -23.15
CA ARG A 87 -5.79 3.61 -22.67
C ARG A 87 -6.98 2.76 -22.22
N MET A 88 -7.85 3.33 -21.38
CA MET A 88 -9.05 2.66 -20.88
C MET A 88 -10.02 2.30 -22.02
N TYR A 89 -10.21 3.20 -22.99
CA TYR A 89 -11.07 2.95 -24.14
C TYR A 89 -10.52 1.86 -25.05
N GLN A 90 -9.22 1.87 -25.34
CA GLN A 90 -8.54 0.85 -26.12
C GLN A 90 -8.58 -0.52 -25.44
N GLN A 91 -8.44 -0.58 -24.12
CA GLN A 91 -8.58 -1.84 -23.37
C GLN A 91 -10.00 -2.40 -23.47
N LYS A 92 -11.02 -1.54 -23.45
CA LYS A 92 -12.43 -1.94 -23.51
C LYS A 92 -12.90 -2.33 -24.93
N HIS A 93 -12.37 -1.69 -25.97
CA HIS A 93 -12.89 -1.79 -27.34
C HIS A 93 -11.89 -2.33 -28.39
N GLY A 94 -10.59 -2.45 -28.06
CA GLY A 94 -9.53 -2.95 -28.95
C GLY A 94 -9.38 -4.48 -29.03
N GLY A 95 -10.26 -5.25 -28.37
CA GLY A 95 -10.21 -6.71 -28.31
C GLY A 95 -10.67 -7.46 -29.57
N GLY A 96 -10.26 -7.01 -30.75
CA GLY A 96 -10.71 -7.54 -32.06
C GLY A 96 -9.63 -8.09 -32.97
N ALA A 97 -8.39 -8.28 -32.51
CA ALA A 97 -7.38 -9.07 -33.22
C ALA A 97 -7.38 -10.49 -32.63
N PRO A 98 -7.28 -11.57 -33.43
CA PRO A 98 -7.06 -12.90 -32.88
C PRO A 98 -5.83 -12.81 -31.99
N ALA A 99 -5.98 -13.23 -30.72
CA ALA A 99 -4.89 -13.26 -29.77
C ALA A 99 -3.67 -13.85 -30.49
N ALA A 100 -2.60 -13.04 -30.61
CA ALA A 100 -1.29 -13.60 -30.86
C ALA A 100 -1.16 -14.79 -29.90
N PRO A 101 -0.64 -15.96 -30.37
CA PRO A 101 -0.51 -17.13 -29.50
C PRO A 101 0.09 -16.64 -28.19
N ALA A 102 -0.64 -16.82 -27.09
CA ALA A 102 -0.25 -16.32 -25.79
C ALA A 102 1.23 -16.66 -25.62
N GLU A 103 2.09 -15.64 -25.51
CA GLU A 103 3.47 -15.90 -25.12
C GLU A 103 3.38 -16.80 -23.89
N PRO A 104 4.16 -17.90 -23.85
CA PRO A 104 4.06 -18.84 -22.75
C PRO A 104 4.15 -18.04 -21.45
N ALA A 105 3.07 -18.06 -20.66
CA ALA A 105 2.91 -17.20 -19.51
C ALA A 105 4.16 -17.37 -18.64
N ARG A 106 4.94 -16.29 -18.54
CA ARG A 106 6.19 -16.35 -17.81
C ARG A 106 5.86 -16.68 -16.34
N PRO A 107 6.55 -17.65 -15.72
CA PRO A 107 6.25 -18.00 -14.33
C PRO A 107 6.49 -16.79 -13.42
N PRO A 108 5.75 -16.66 -12.30
CA PRO A 108 6.00 -15.63 -11.31
C PRO A 108 7.38 -15.85 -10.65
N VAL A 109 8.11 -14.76 -10.40
CA VAL A 109 9.45 -14.80 -9.79
C VAL A 109 9.63 -13.60 -8.87
N THR A 110 10.06 -13.82 -7.62
CA THR A 110 10.42 -12.71 -6.72
C THR A 110 11.76 -12.06 -7.08
N GLY A 111 11.96 -10.85 -6.59
CA GLY A 111 13.21 -10.12 -6.61
C GLY A 111 14.34 -10.82 -5.85
N PRO A 112 15.59 -10.38 -6.06
CA PRO A 112 16.76 -10.94 -5.38
C PRO A 112 16.84 -10.54 -3.90
N GLY A 113 15.90 -9.73 -3.38
CA GLY A 113 15.93 -9.23 -2.02
C GLY A 113 16.93 -8.08 -1.84
N ASN A 114 17.41 -7.89 -0.61
CA ASN A 114 18.41 -6.88 -0.27
C ASN A 114 19.60 -7.53 0.44
N THR A 115 20.79 -6.95 0.28
CA THR A 115 21.97 -7.30 1.10
C THR A 115 22.17 -6.21 2.13
N ALA A 116 22.50 -6.59 3.37
CA ALA A 116 22.97 -5.66 4.39
C ALA A 116 24.37 -6.06 4.86
N VAL A 117 25.23 -5.07 5.05
CA VAL A 117 26.59 -5.22 5.53
C VAL A 117 26.81 -4.27 6.70
N ALA A 118 27.28 -4.79 7.83
CA ALA A 118 27.70 -3.96 8.96
C ALA A 118 29.19 -4.14 9.23
N THR A 119 29.89 -3.02 9.43
CA THR A 119 31.29 -2.98 9.85
C THR A 119 31.38 -2.66 11.33
N TYR A 120 32.12 -3.48 12.08
CA TYR A 120 32.26 -3.38 13.54
C TYR A 120 33.60 -3.94 14.00
N ASP A 121 34.01 -3.63 15.24
CA ASP A 121 35.16 -4.28 15.86
C ASP A 121 34.71 -5.59 16.51
N ASP A 122 35.35 -6.71 16.15
CA ASP A 122 35.05 -8.02 16.72
C ASP A 122 35.33 -8.00 18.24
N PRO A 123 34.34 -8.29 19.10
CA PRO A 123 34.53 -8.27 20.55
C PRO A 123 35.59 -9.25 21.07
N ALA A 124 35.89 -10.32 20.33
CA ALA A 124 36.87 -11.33 20.70
C ALA A 124 38.31 -10.97 20.30
N THR A 125 38.50 -10.30 19.15
CA THR A 125 39.84 -9.99 18.62
C THR A 125 40.21 -8.51 18.71
N GLY A 126 39.21 -7.62 18.76
CA GLY A 126 39.37 -6.17 18.66
C GLY A 126 39.67 -5.67 17.24
N GLU A 127 39.65 -6.55 16.23
CA GLU A 127 39.91 -6.20 14.84
C GLU A 127 38.62 -5.79 14.12
N GLU A 128 38.74 -4.87 13.15
CA GLU A 128 37.62 -4.49 12.29
C GLU A 128 37.22 -5.64 11.37
N THR A 129 35.93 -5.94 11.33
CA THR A 129 35.36 -7.00 10.49
C THR A 129 34.01 -6.58 9.93
N ASN A 130 33.48 -7.39 9.01
CA ASN A 130 32.18 -7.19 8.38
C ASN A 130 31.27 -8.39 8.61
N LEU A 131 30.01 -8.12 8.92
CA LEU A 131 28.93 -9.10 8.88
C LEU A 131 28.03 -8.81 7.68
N VAL A 132 27.77 -9.84 6.88
CA VAL A 132 26.89 -9.76 5.71
C VAL A 132 25.65 -10.63 5.94
N LYS A 133 24.47 -10.09 5.61
CA LYS A 133 23.22 -10.84 5.53
C LYS A 133 22.53 -10.52 4.21
N VAL A 134 21.77 -11.48 3.71
CA VAL A 134 20.96 -11.34 2.50
C VAL A 134 19.52 -11.65 2.86
N SER A 135 18.57 -10.88 2.34
CA SER A 135 17.13 -11.15 2.46
C SER A 135 16.81 -12.52 1.88
N ALA A 136 15.75 -13.12 2.40
CA ALA A 136 15.19 -14.32 1.83
C ALA A 136 13.67 -14.32 2.03
N PRO A 137 12.89 -14.90 1.10
CA PRO A 137 11.44 -14.99 1.21
C PRO A 137 10.98 -15.53 2.56
N GLY A 138 9.98 -14.88 3.16
CA GLY A 138 9.40 -15.30 4.44
C GLY A 138 10.21 -14.96 5.69
N ARG A 139 11.48 -14.54 5.54
CA ARG A 139 12.37 -14.17 6.66
C ARG A 139 12.14 -12.71 7.06
N PRO A 140 12.51 -12.28 8.28
CA PRO A 140 12.52 -10.86 8.63
C PRO A 140 13.28 -9.99 7.62
N PRO A 141 13.00 -8.67 7.52
CA PRO A 141 13.84 -7.78 6.73
C PRO A 141 15.31 -7.92 7.11
N VAL A 142 16.21 -7.84 6.12
CA VAL A 142 17.63 -8.19 6.28
C VAL A 142 18.32 -7.37 7.37
N GLU A 143 17.85 -6.14 7.61
CA GLU A 143 18.34 -5.24 8.65
C GLU A 143 18.09 -5.79 10.05
N TYR A 144 16.91 -6.37 10.29
CA TYR A 144 16.59 -7.05 11.54
C TYR A 144 17.40 -8.34 11.68
N GLN A 145 17.56 -9.11 10.59
CA GLN A 145 18.38 -10.33 10.62
C GLN A 145 19.85 -10.04 10.96
N LEU A 146 20.38 -8.92 10.44
CA LEU A 146 21.74 -8.48 10.70
C LEU A 146 21.90 -7.99 12.14
N HIS A 147 20.93 -7.22 12.64
CA HIS A 147 20.92 -6.80 14.04
C HIS A 147 20.91 -7.97 15.01
N ASP A 148 20.04 -8.96 14.80
CA ASP A 148 19.94 -10.14 15.66
C ASP A 148 21.23 -10.96 15.64
N GLU A 149 21.90 -11.04 14.49
CA GLU A 149 23.17 -11.75 14.36
C GLU A 149 24.32 -11.01 15.05
N LEU A 150 24.42 -9.69 14.91
CA LEU A 150 25.38 -8.88 15.67
C LEU A 150 25.21 -9.08 17.19
N ARG A 151 23.96 -9.09 17.67
CA ARG A 151 23.67 -9.36 19.07
C ARG A 151 24.08 -10.76 19.51
N ARG A 152 23.91 -11.78 18.66
CA ARG A 152 24.39 -13.15 18.92
C ARG A 152 25.92 -13.22 19.02
N LEU A 153 26.62 -12.40 18.25
CA LEU A 153 28.08 -12.27 18.30
C LEU A 153 28.57 -11.40 19.47
N GLY A 154 27.67 -10.87 20.31
CA GLY A 154 28.03 -10.03 21.44
C GLY A 154 28.43 -8.59 21.05
N VAL A 155 28.12 -8.17 19.83
CA VAL A 155 28.40 -6.82 19.33
C VAL A 155 27.34 -5.86 19.84
N ASP A 156 27.77 -4.79 20.51
CA ASP A 156 26.90 -3.67 20.84
C ASP A 156 26.52 -2.92 19.55
N PRO A 157 25.22 -2.75 19.23
CA PRO A 157 24.78 -1.96 18.08
C PRO A 157 25.35 -0.53 18.04
N ALA A 158 25.64 0.08 19.20
CA ALA A 158 26.29 1.40 19.26
C ALA A 158 27.77 1.36 18.82
N GLY A 159 28.39 0.18 18.78
CA GLY A 159 29.75 -0.05 18.30
C GLY A 159 29.85 -0.34 16.79
N VAL A 160 28.73 -0.41 16.08
CA VAL A 160 28.73 -0.54 14.61
C VAL A 160 29.17 0.78 13.99
N ARG A 161 30.20 0.72 13.14
CA ARG A 161 30.84 1.89 12.50
C ARG A 161 30.22 2.26 11.17
N ALA A 162 29.82 1.27 10.38
CA ALA A 162 29.20 1.49 9.08
C ALA A 162 28.10 0.46 8.82
N PHE A 163 27.07 0.88 8.09
CA PHE A 163 25.96 0.02 7.68
C PHE A 163 25.62 0.34 6.22
N HIS A 164 25.78 -0.65 5.35
CA HIS A 164 25.54 -0.54 3.92
C HIS A 164 24.44 -1.49 3.47
N THR A 165 23.59 -1.06 2.55
CA THR A 165 22.63 -1.93 1.88
C THR A 165 22.60 -1.75 0.37
N ASP A 166 22.21 -2.78 -0.38
CA ASP A 166 22.08 -2.64 -1.84
C ASP A 166 20.90 -1.73 -2.21
N LEU A 167 19.74 -1.94 -1.56
CA LEU A 167 18.58 -1.03 -1.59
C LEU A 167 18.49 -0.27 -0.28
N ARG A 168 18.18 1.04 -0.33
CA ARG A 168 17.89 1.84 0.87
C ARG A 168 16.86 1.14 1.77
N PRO A 169 17.09 1.03 3.10
CA PRO A 169 16.11 0.45 4.01
C PRO A 169 14.76 1.20 3.93
N ALA A 170 13.68 0.45 3.77
CA ALA A 170 12.34 0.98 3.51
C ALA A 170 11.73 1.72 4.72
N LEU A 171 11.01 2.81 4.46
CA LEU A 171 10.10 3.48 5.41
C LEU A 171 8.64 3.06 5.15
N LEU A 172 8.43 1.77 4.88
CA LEU A 172 7.16 1.18 4.47
C LEU A 172 6.72 0.12 5.50
N PRO A 173 5.44 -0.30 5.48
CA PRO A 173 4.95 -1.41 6.29
C PRO A 173 5.80 -2.68 6.13
N GLY A 174 5.91 -3.47 7.20
CA GLY A 174 6.89 -4.57 7.28
C GLY A 174 8.08 -4.23 8.16
N GLY A 175 7.85 -3.49 9.24
CA GLY A 175 8.82 -3.22 10.29
C GLY A 175 9.63 -1.95 10.09
N TYR A 176 9.35 -1.15 9.06
CA TYR A 176 9.99 0.14 8.81
C TYR A 176 11.51 0.09 8.98
N PRO A 177 12.22 -0.80 8.25
CA PRO A 177 13.65 -1.04 8.47
C PRO A 177 14.50 0.24 8.41
N GLY A 178 14.10 1.27 7.64
CA GLY A 178 14.76 2.58 7.65
C GLY A 178 14.68 3.33 8.97
N ASP A 179 13.53 3.32 9.64
CA ASP A 179 13.40 3.90 10.98
C ASP A 179 14.15 3.06 12.02
N PHE A 180 14.00 1.74 11.93
CA PHE A 180 14.66 0.79 12.81
C PHE A 180 16.18 0.96 12.80
N VAL A 181 16.81 0.96 11.62
CA VAL A 181 18.27 1.01 11.47
C VAL A 181 18.84 2.30 12.08
N LEU A 182 18.19 3.44 11.88
CA LEU A 182 18.63 4.71 12.46
C LEU A 182 18.58 4.71 13.99
N ARG A 183 17.57 4.04 14.58
CA ARG A 183 17.46 3.89 16.04
C ARG A 183 18.41 2.85 16.60
N ALA A 184 18.60 1.74 15.89
CA ALA A 184 19.36 0.59 16.35
C ALA A 184 20.88 0.83 16.28
N PHE A 185 21.35 1.60 15.29
CA PHE A 185 22.78 1.81 15.04
C PHE A 185 23.13 3.31 15.05
N PRO A 186 23.02 3.99 16.21
CA PRO A 186 23.07 5.45 16.29
C PRO A 186 24.41 6.08 15.85
N ASN A 187 25.51 5.33 15.88
CA ASN A 187 26.85 5.80 15.55
C ASN A 187 27.34 5.34 14.17
N ALA A 188 26.54 4.54 13.44
CA ALA A 188 26.96 3.97 12.18
C ALA A 188 26.86 5.00 11.03
N ALA A 189 27.85 4.99 10.14
CA ALA A 189 27.78 5.67 8.86
C ALA A 189 26.90 4.86 7.88
N PHE A 190 25.78 5.44 7.46
CA PHE A 190 24.82 4.79 6.56
C PHE A 190 25.12 5.06 5.09
N SER A 191 25.04 4.02 4.26
CA SER A 191 25.11 4.14 2.80
C SER A 191 24.22 3.11 2.13
N CYS A 192 23.84 3.37 0.88
CA CYS A 192 23.16 2.39 0.05
C CYS A 192 23.60 2.51 -1.41
N THR A 193 23.57 1.41 -2.16
CA THR A 193 23.91 1.42 -3.59
C THR A 193 22.81 2.07 -4.41
N GLU A 194 21.56 1.69 -4.16
CA GLU A 194 20.38 2.18 -4.88
C GLU A 194 19.34 2.77 -3.92
N GLY A 195 18.55 3.72 -4.42
CA GLY A 195 17.43 4.28 -3.69
C GLY A 195 16.30 3.27 -3.51
N TYR A 196 15.42 3.51 -2.53
CA TYR A 196 14.15 2.80 -2.38
C TYR A 196 13.19 3.72 -1.63
N GLY A 197 12.39 4.46 -2.40
CA GLY A 197 11.65 5.62 -1.91
C GLY A 197 10.22 5.35 -1.49
N MET A 198 9.52 6.41 -1.07
CA MET A 198 8.11 6.33 -0.66
C MET A 198 7.16 6.31 -1.86
N ARG A 199 7.62 6.81 -3.01
CA ARG A 199 6.83 6.86 -4.24
C ARG A 199 7.04 5.60 -5.08
N PRO A 200 6.01 5.10 -5.79
CA PRO A 200 6.15 3.92 -6.64
C PRO A 200 7.28 4.02 -7.67
N GLU A 201 7.49 5.20 -8.27
CA GLU A 201 8.51 5.40 -9.30
C GLU A 201 9.93 5.27 -8.73
N GLU A 202 10.16 5.81 -7.53
CA GLU A 202 11.45 5.72 -6.83
C GLU A 202 11.80 4.27 -6.48
N ARG A 203 10.79 3.46 -6.12
CA ARG A 203 10.98 2.04 -5.84
C ARG A 203 11.26 1.24 -7.10
N ALA A 204 10.52 1.51 -8.17
CA ALA A 204 10.73 0.87 -9.46
C ALA A 204 12.14 1.18 -10.02
N GLU A 205 12.59 2.43 -9.91
CA GLU A 205 13.94 2.84 -10.29
C GLU A 205 15.00 2.12 -9.45
N GLY A 206 14.83 2.10 -8.12
CA GLY A 206 15.72 1.42 -7.19
C GLY A 206 15.87 -0.07 -7.49
N VAL A 207 14.75 -0.77 -7.69
CA VAL A 207 14.73 -2.21 -8.03
C VAL A 207 15.38 -2.45 -9.38
N ALA A 208 15.13 -1.61 -10.38
CA ALA A 208 15.79 -1.72 -11.68
C ALA A 208 17.32 -1.52 -11.56
N GLY A 209 17.77 -0.60 -10.70
CA GLY A 209 19.18 -0.40 -10.35
C GLY A 209 19.79 -1.63 -9.70
N LEU A 210 19.12 -2.16 -8.68
CA LEU A 210 19.55 -3.35 -7.97
C LEU A 210 19.75 -4.53 -8.93
N LEU A 211 18.80 -4.77 -9.84
CA LEU A 211 18.89 -5.87 -10.79
C LEU A 211 20.12 -5.73 -11.71
N ARG A 212 20.44 -4.53 -12.17
CA ARG A 212 21.66 -4.27 -12.95
C ARG A 212 22.92 -4.54 -12.12
N HIS A 213 22.93 -4.11 -10.86
CA HIS A 213 24.05 -4.31 -9.95
C HIS A 213 24.29 -5.80 -9.68
N VAL A 214 23.24 -6.54 -9.32
CA VAL A 214 23.30 -7.97 -9.04
C VAL A 214 23.75 -8.77 -10.27
N GLU A 215 23.22 -8.45 -11.45
CA GLU A 215 23.63 -9.09 -12.71
C GLU A 215 25.12 -8.82 -13.03
N MET A 216 25.58 -7.59 -12.83
CA MET A 216 26.98 -7.22 -13.01
C MET A 216 27.89 -8.03 -12.08
N MET A 217 27.55 -8.11 -10.78
CA MET A 217 28.34 -8.84 -9.78
C MET A 217 28.44 -10.34 -10.11
N HIS A 218 27.34 -10.98 -10.50
CA HIS A 218 27.35 -12.41 -10.87
C HIS A 218 28.20 -12.66 -12.11
N ARG A 219 28.10 -11.79 -13.13
CA ARG A 219 28.94 -11.89 -14.33
C ARG A 219 30.42 -11.75 -14.01
N MET A 220 30.80 -10.80 -13.15
CA MET A 220 32.19 -10.63 -12.71
C MET A 220 32.71 -11.85 -11.94
N ALA A 221 31.86 -12.51 -11.17
CA ALA A 221 32.18 -13.75 -10.46
C ALA A 221 32.19 -15.01 -11.36
N GLY A 222 31.89 -14.88 -12.66
CA GLY A 222 31.75 -16.03 -13.57
C GLY A 222 30.56 -16.94 -13.24
N GLN A 223 29.57 -16.41 -12.51
CA GLN A 223 28.37 -17.12 -12.09
C GLN A 223 27.17 -16.74 -12.97
N GLN A 224 26.17 -17.63 -13.04
CA GLN A 224 24.91 -17.33 -13.71
C GLN A 224 24.11 -16.33 -12.87
N PRO A 225 23.57 -15.24 -13.46
CA PRO A 225 22.75 -14.29 -12.72
C PRO A 225 21.45 -14.93 -12.22
N PRO A 226 20.86 -14.40 -11.14
CA PRO A 226 19.58 -14.88 -10.63
C PRO A 226 18.47 -14.73 -11.67
N PRO A 227 17.36 -15.47 -11.51
CA PRO A 227 16.23 -15.35 -12.41
C PRO A 227 15.68 -13.93 -12.37
N GLN A 228 15.37 -13.41 -13.55
CA GLN A 228 14.79 -12.08 -13.71
C GLN A 228 13.39 -12.05 -13.06
N PRO A 229 13.12 -11.08 -12.16
CA PRO A 229 11.85 -11.02 -11.45
C PRO A 229 10.67 -10.84 -12.38
N HIS A 230 9.54 -11.40 -11.98
CA HIS A 230 8.30 -11.31 -12.72
C HIS A 230 7.14 -11.23 -11.74
N ARG A 231 6.77 -10.00 -11.42
CA ARG A 231 5.59 -9.67 -10.63
C ARG A 231 4.33 -9.80 -11.49
N LEU A 232 3.35 -10.55 -11.00
CA LEU A 232 2.04 -10.62 -11.66
C LEU A 232 1.19 -9.39 -11.28
N PRO A 233 0.39 -8.85 -12.21
CA PRO A 233 -0.56 -7.79 -11.90
C PRO A 233 -1.59 -8.28 -10.88
N VAL A 234 -2.19 -7.34 -10.14
CA VAL A 234 -3.35 -7.65 -9.29
C VAL A 234 -4.48 -8.12 -10.20
N PRO A 235 -5.13 -9.26 -9.92
CA PRO A 235 -6.20 -9.74 -10.79
C PRO A 235 -7.39 -8.78 -10.79
N ASP A 236 -7.87 -8.39 -11.97
CA ASP A 236 -9.00 -7.46 -12.12
C ASP A 236 -10.32 -8.00 -11.55
N ARG A 237 -10.46 -9.33 -11.49
CA ARG A 237 -11.63 -10.02 -10.96
C ARG A 237 -11.19 -11.24 -10.17
N VAL A 238 -11.50 -11.21 -8.87
CA VAL A 238 -11.32 -12.35 -7.97
C VAL A 238 -12.68 -12.68 -7.35
N GLU A 239 -12.98 -13.97 -7.21
CA GLU A 239 -14.17 -14.40 -6.49
C GLU A 239 -14.03 -14.01 -5.01
N ALA A 240 -15.02 -13.29 -4.47
CA ALA A 240 -14.98 -12.84 -3.09
C ALA A 240 -14.97 -14.04 -2.14
N ALA A 241 -14.01 -14.07 -1.22
CA ALA A 241 -13.90 -15.11 -0.22
C ALA A 241 -15.15 -15.09 0.68
N PRO A 242 -15.70 -16.26 1.07
CA PRO A 242 -16.84 -16.32 1.98
C PRO A 242 -16.59 -15.51 3.25
N GLN A 243 -17.63 -14.85 3.76
CA GLN A 243 -17.56 -14.16 5.04
C GLN A 243 -17.35 -15.16 6.18
N LEU A 244 -16.41 -14.85 7.07
CA LEU A 244 -16.11 -15.67 8.23
C LEU A 244 -16.80 -15.07 9.46
N ARG A 245 -17.64 -15.86 10.14
CA ARG A 245 -18.27 -15.43 11.40
C ARG A 245 -17.20 -15.16 12.46
N ASP A 246 -17.38 -14.17 13.32
CA ASP A 246 -16.37 -13.74 14.30
C ASP A 246 -15.88 -14.88 15.22
N VAL A 247 -16.78 -15.77 15.65
CA VAL A 247 -16.38 -16.95 16.46
C VAL A 247 -15.50 -17.92 15.67
N ALA A 248 -15.75 -18.09 14.37
CA ALA A 248 -14.91 -18.93 13.51
C ALA A 248 -13.57 -18.25 13.20
N LEU A 249 -13.58 -16.92 13.02
CA LEU A 249 -12.37 -16.12 12.92
C LEU A 249 -11.50 -16.27 14.18
N GLY A 250 -12.10 -16.20 15.37
CA GLY A 250 -11.37 -16.36 16.63
C GLY A 250 -10.71 -17.72 16.78
N LYS A 251 -11.34 -18.80 16.29
CA LYS A 251 -10.72 -20.13 16.22
C LYS A 251 -9.53 -20.14 15.26
N HIS A 252 -9.71 -19.58 14.06
CA HIS A 252 -8.64 -19.51 13.07
C HIS A 252 -7.44 -18.69 13.57
N LEU A 253 -7.66 -17.57 14.24
CA LEU A 253 -6.58 -16.77 14.84
C LEU A 253 -5.82 -17.56 15.91
N VAL A 254 -6.52 -18.34 16.74
CA VAL A 254 -5.88 -19.21 17.75
C VAL A 254 -5.09 -20.34 17.10
N GLU A 255 -5.55 -20.89 15.97
CA GLU A 255 -4.79 -21.89 15.21
C GLU A 255 -3.48 -21.30 14.65
N VAL A 256 -3.50 -20.03 14.20
CA VAL A 256 -2.34 -19.39 13.56
C VAL A 256 -1.35 -18.79 14.58
N PHE A 257 -1.85 -18.20 15.66
CA PHE A 257 -1.04 -17.43 16.64
C PHE A 257 -0.93 -18.11 18.01
N GLY A 258 -1.64 -19.21 18.23
CA GLY A 258 -1.75 -19.87 19.53
C GLY A 258 -2.76 -19.19 20.47
N PRO A 259 -3.18 -19.87 21.54
CA PRO A 259 -4.18 -19.35 22.48
C PRO A 259 -3.73 -18.08 23.21
N GLU A 260 -2.46 -18.04 23.64
CA GLU A 260 -1.86 -16.87 24.30
C GLU A 260 -1.53 -15.73 23.31
N GLY A 261 -1.54 -16.03 22.01
CA GLY A 261 -1.27 -15.07 20.94
C GLY A 261 -2.48 -14.25 20.52
N VAL A 262 -3.67 -14.51 21.07
CA VAL A 262 -4.92 -13.80 20.72
C VAL A 262 -5.51 -13.12 21.95
N ARG A 263 -5.63 -11.80 21.91
CA ARG A 263 -6.21 -10.98 22.98
C ARG A 263 -7.66 -10.67 22.68
N ARG A 264 -8.54 -10.87 23.66
CA ARG A 264 -9.94 -10.47 23.59
C ARG A 264 -10.19 -9.45 24.69
N PRO A 265 -10.48 -8.18 24.36
CA PRO A 265 -10.91 -7.21 25.36
C PRO A 265 -12.24 -7.63 25.99
N ASP A 266 -12.49 -7.17 27.21
CA ASP A 266 -13.80 -7.33 27.84
C ASP A 266 -14.85 -6.53 27.03
N ALA A 267 -16.06 -7.07 26.92
CA ALA A 267 -17.14 -6.37 26.24
C ALA A 267 -17.47 -5.04 26.94
N ASP A 268 -17.39 -5.00 28.27
CA ASP A 268 -17.69 -3.82 29.07
C ASP A 268 -16.68 -2.68 28.80
N ASP A 269 -15.41 -3.01 28.55
CA ASP A 269 -14.37 -2.05 28.19
C ASP A 269 -14.64 -1.37 26.83
N LEU A 270 -15.38 -2.05 25.94
CA LEU A 270 -15.69 -1.54 24.60
C LEU A 270 -16.97 -0.70 24.55
N VAL A 271 -17.88 -0.81 25.53
CA VAL A 271 -19.17 -0.11 25.52
C VAL A 271 -18.99 1.41 25.46
N ALA A 272 -17.99 1.93 26.15
CA ALA A 272 -17.70 3.37 26.21
C ALA A 272 -16.97 3.90 24.96
N THR A 273 -16.53 3.02 24.06
CA THR A 273 -15.76 3.41 22.86
C THR A 273 -16.67 3.82 21.70
N GLN A 274 -16.13 4.60 20.77
CA GLN A 274 -16.84 4.98 19.55
C GLN A 274 -16.88 3.86 18.49
N LEU A 275 -16.27 2.69 18.76
CA LEU A 275 -16.15 1.61 17.79
C LEU A 275 -17.53 1.16 17.28
N PRO A 276 -17.71 0.94 15.97
CA PRO A 276 -18.96 0.38 15.43
C PRO A 276 -19.29 -0.98 16.03
N GLU A 277 -20.58 -1.33 16.11
CA GLU A 277 -21.03 -2.59 16.72
C GLU A 277 -20.38 -3.82 16.08
N ALA A 278 -20.28 -3.86 14.75
CA ALA A 278 -19.61 -4.95 14.03
C ALA A 278 -18.15 -5.10 14.46
N THR A 279 -17.42 -3.99 14.63
CA THR A 279 -16.03 -4.00 15.09
C THR A 279 -15.92 -4.51 16.53
N ARG A 280 -16.80 -4.06 17.44
CA ARG A 280 -16.82 -4.54 18.83
C ARG A 280 -17.09 -6.05 18.89
N ASN A 281 -18.04 -6.55 18.11
CA ASN A 281 -18.34 -7.97 18.02
C ASN A 281 -17.13 -8.79 17.53
N THR A 282 -16.44 -8.32 16.48
CA THR A 282 -15.20 -8.94 16.00
C THR A 282 -14.10 -8.94 17.07
N MET A 283 -13.96 -7.87 17.86
CA MET A 283 -12.96 -7.81 18.94
C MET A 283 -13.27 -8.78 20.08
N VAL A 284 -14.54 -8.88 20.51
CA VAL A 284 -14.95 -9.78 21.60
C VAL A 284 -14.86 -11.24 21.18
N TRP A 285 -15.41 -11.60 20.02
CA TRP A 285 -15.51 -13.00 19.60
C TRP A 285 -14.28 -13.48 18.82
N GLY A 286 -13.77 -12.65 17.91
CA GLY A 286 -12.57 -12.93 17.12
C GLY A 286 -11.30 -12.72 17.94
N GLY A 287 -11.18 -11.54 18.56
CA GLY A 287 -9.96 -11.08 19.21
C GLY A 287 -8.98 -10.41 18.24
N LEU A 288 -7.88 -9.90 18.79
CA LEU A 288 -6.76 -9.32 18.05
C LEU A 288 -5.50 -10.18 18.27
N PRO A 289 -4.66 -10.42 17.26
CA PRO A 289 -3.35 -11.00 17.50
C PRO A 289 -2.53 -10.07 18.38
N ALA A 290 -1.91 -10.62 19.44
CA ALA A 290 -1.06 -9.86 20.34
C ALA A 290 0.11 -9.22 19.58
N THR A 291 0.71 -9.97 18.67
CA THR A 291 1.79 -9.51 17.79
C THR A 291 1.79 -10.35 16.51
N VAL A 292 1.81 -9.67 15.38
CA VAL A 292 2.23 -10.20 14.07
C VAL A 292 3.55 -9.49 13.77
N PRO A 293 4.72 -10.14 13.94
CA PRO A 293 6.01 -9.48 13.88
C PRO A 293 6.15 -8.58 12.66
N TYR A 294 6.56 -7.32 12.87
CA TYR A 294 6.75 -6.28 11.85
C TYR A 294 5.49 -5.69 11.20
N PHE A 295 4.30 -6.23 11.50
CA PHE A 295 3.06 -5.87 10.81
C PHE A 295 1.94 -5.41 11.74
N PHE A 296 1.88 -5.92 12.97
CA PHE A 296 0.89 -5.50 13.94
C PHE A 296 1.30 -5.85 15.37
N THR A 297 1.02 -4.97 16.32
CA THR A 297 1.06 -5.23 17.75
C THR A 297 -0.15 -4.56 18.37
N SER A 298 -0.99 -5.34 19.06
CA SER A 298 -2.17 -4.82 19.75
C SER A 298 -1.76 -3.95 20.94
N ASP A 299 -2.51 -2.89 21.22
CA ASP A 299 -2.32 -2.12 22.44
C ASP A 299 -2.52 -2.99 23.71
N ARG A 300 -1.84 -2.59 24.78
CA ARG A 300 -1.67 -3.40 25.98
C ARG A 300 -2.17 -2.67 27.24
N PRO A 301 -3.08 -3.25 28.04
CA PRO A 301 -3.54 -2.62 29.27
C PRO A 301 -2.43 -2.36 30.31
N ASP A 302 -1.40 -3.20 30.35
CA ASP A 302 -0.24 -3.08 31.24
C ASP A 302 0.77 -2.01 30.79
N SER A 303 0.68 -1.56 29.55
CA SER A 303 1.48 -0.48 28.98
C SER A 303 0.67 0.25 27.93
N PRO A 304 -0.36 1.02 28.34
CA PRO A 304 -1.29 1.64 27.41
C PRO A 304 -0.57 2.67 26.55
N PRO A 305 -1.04 2.91 25.31
CA PRO A 305 -0.49 3.95 24.47
C PRO A 305 -0.81 5.34 25.07
N PRO A 306 -0.14 6.42 24.61
CA PRO A 306 -0.59 7.79 24.85
C PRO A 306 -2.09 7.92 24.51
N GLY A 307 -2.87 8.53 25.42
CA GLY A 307 -4.33 8.62 25.39
C GLY A 307 -5.08 7.47 26.10
N GLY A 308 -4.40 6.37 26.42
CA GLY A 308 -5.03 5.20 27.07
C GLY A 308 -5.57 4.15 26.09
N MET A 309 -6.20 3.10 26.62
CA MET A 309 -6.79 2.02 25.83
C MET A 309 -7.96 2.52 24.97
N PHE A 310 -7.98 2.14 23.69
CA PHE A 310 -9.04 2.50 22.73
C PHE A 310 -9.30 4.02 22.63
N THR A 311 -8.26 4.82 22.86
CA THR A 311 -8.31 6.27 22.68
C THR A 311 -8.65 6.64 21.23
N ASP A 312 -9.29 7.79 21.05
CA ASP A 312 -9.37 8.39 19.72
C ASP A 312 -7.99 8.79 19.22
N MET A 313 -7.82 8.80 17.90
CA MET A 313 -6.54 9.05 17.26
C MET A 313 -6.05 10.48 17.46
N ALA A 314 -6.94 11.47 17.56
CA ALA A 314 -6.51 12.86 17.78
C ALA A 314 -5.87 13.02 19.16
N THR A 315 -6.49 12.47 20.20
CA THR A 315 -5.94 12.45 21.56
C THR A 315 -4.60 11.72 21.61
N HIS A 316 -4.52 10.53 21.01
CA HIS A 316 -3.28 9.77 20.90
C HIS A 316 -2.15 10.59 20.25
N LEU A 317 -2.43 11.21 19.11
CA LEU A 317 -1.43 11.98 18.35
C LEU A 317 -0.98 13.24 19.10
N ARG A 318 -1.88 13.94 19.78
CA ARG A 318 -1.53 15.10 20.61
C ARG A 318 -0.59 14.72 21.74
N GLU A 319 -0.90 13.64 22.46
CA GLU A 319 -0.05 13.15 23.56
C GLU A 319 1.29 12.58 23.06
N ALA A 320 1.31 11.99 21.86
CA ALA A 320 2.53 11.50 21.22
C ALA A 320 3.43 12.61 20.62
N GLY A 321 2.99 13.87 20.63
CA GLY A 321 3.77 15.01 20.13
C GLY A 321 3.73 15.19 18.61
N THR A 322 2.55 15.03 18.00
CA THR A 322 2.34 15.21 16.55
C THR A 322 2.61 16.63 16.04
N ARG A 323 2.80 16.76 14.72
CA ARG A 323 2.84 18.02 13.96
C ARG A 323 1.68 18.11 12.97
N ALA A 324 0.68 17.23 13.09
CA ALA A 324 -0.51 17.26 12.25
C ALA A 324 -1.26 18.60 12.39
N GLU A 325 -1.88 19.04 11.30
CA GLU A 325 -2.72 20.23 11.31
C GLU A 325 -4.01 19.99 12.12
N GLU A 326 -4.57 21.03 12.75
CA GLU A 326 -5.75 20.88 13.60
C GLU A 326 -6.95 20.30 12.84
N GLN A 327 -7.16 20.68 11.58
CA GLN A 327 -8.20 20.11 10.72
C GLN A 327 -8.03 18.59 10.51
N THR A 328 -6.78 18.13 10.42
CA THR A 328 -6.47 16.69 10.33
C THR A 328 -6.80 16.01 11.65
N LEU A 329 -6.48 16.62 12.79
CA LEU A 329 -6.81 16.11 14.11
C LEU A 329 -8.33 16.07 14.36
N GLU A 330 -9.08 17.07 13.94
CA GLU A 330 -10.55 17.08 14.00
C GLU A 330 -11.15 15.88 13.26
N THR A 331 -10.60 15.55 12.08
CA THR A 331 -11.02 14.36 11.32
C THR A 331 -10.64 13.07 12.07
N LEU A 332 -9.43 13.01 12.62
CA LEU A 332 -8.91 11.83 13.32
C LEU A 332 -9.54 11.59 14.70
N ALA A 333 -10.25 12.57 15.27
CA ALA A 333 -11.04 12.38 16.49
C ALA A 333 -12.16 11.32 16.30
N GLY A 334 -12.55 11.09 15.04
CA GLY A 334 -13.49 10.04 14.64
C GLY A 334 -12.89 8.65 14.43
N TYR A 335 -11.62 8.43 14.82
CA TYR A 335 -10.91 7.17 14.63
C TYR A 335 -10.46 6.61 15.97
N VAL A 336 -10.63 5.31 16.21
CA VAL A 336 -10.22 4.65 17.47
C VAL A 336 -9.01 3.77 17.23
N ARG A 337 -7.96 3.96 18.03
CA ARG A 337 -6.71 3.18 17.95
C ARG A 337 -6.92 1.75 18.46
N LEU A 338 -6.32 0.78 17.76
CA LEU A 338 -6.28 -0.64 18.13
C LEU A 338 -4.88 -1.16 18.46
N GLY A 339 -3.85 -0.53 17.88
CA GLY A 339 -2.48 -1.01 17.95
C GLY A 339 -1.54 -0.23 17.04
N THR A 340 -0.44 -0.86 16.65
CA THR A 340 0.56 -0.28 15.74
C THR A 340 1.15 -1.34 14.83
N ASP A 341 1.55 -0.96 13.62
CA ASP A 341 2.37 -1.81 12.73
C ASP A 341 3.88 -1.63 12.95
N GLY A 342 4.28 -0.95 14.04
CA GLY A 342 5.67 -0.71 14.42
C GLY A 342 6.09 0.75 14.29
N LEU A 343 5.42 1.52 13.43
CA LEU A 343 5.62 2.97 13.32
C LEU A 343 4.28 3.72 13.22
N TYR A 344 3.33 3.22 12.45
CA TYR A 344 2.02 3.84 12.29
C TYR A 344 1.05 3.29 13.33
N ALA A 345 0.10 4.12 13.75
CA ALA A 345 -1.00 3.68 14.59
C ALA A 345 -2.05 3.00 13.70
N VAL A 346 -2.49 1.79 14.07
CA VAL A 346 -3.58 1.11 13.37
C VAL A 346 -4.88 1.45 14.07
N ALA A 347 -5.83 2.00 13.33
CA ALA A 347 -7.07 2.55 13.87
C ALA A 347 -8.29 2.21 13.01
N VAL A 348 -9.47 2.26 13.62
CA VAL A 348 -10.77 2.07 12.95
C VAL A 348 -11.47 3.40 12.81
N GLN A 349 -11.91 3.72 11.60
CA GLN A 349 -12.76 4.88 11.36
C GLN A 349 -14.16 4.62 11.94
N CYS A 350 -14.55 5.41 12.93
CA CYS A 350 -15.80 5.27 13.66
C CYS A 350 -16.88 6.24 13.17
N THR A 351 -16.46 7.36 12.57
CA THR A 351 -17.35 8.35 11.99
C THR A 351 -16.98 8.63 10.54
N ALA A 352 -17.97 8.83 9.69
CA ALA A 352 -17.79 9.27 8.32
C ALA A 352 -18.83 10.34 7.94
N PRO A 353 -18.53 11.21 6.97
CA PRO A 353 -19.52 12.10 6.38
C PRO A 353 -20.75 11.33 5.87
N GLU A 354 -21.93 11.96 5.88
CA GLU A 354 -23.20 11.31 5.53
C GLU A 354 -23.21 10.64 4.15
N ASN A 355 -22.49 11.21 3.18
CA ASN A 355 -22.36 10.65 1.84
C ASN A 355 -21.39 9.46 1.73
N ASN A 356 -20.62 9.17 2.79
CA ASN A 356 -19.54 8.17 2.80
C ASN A 356 -19.66 7.18 3.99
N GLN A 357 -20.89 6.84 4.40
CA GLN A 357 -21.12 5.91 5.53
C GLN A 357 -20.46 4.54 5.37
N ASN A 358 -20.14 4.13 4.13
CA ASN A 358 -19.39 2.90 3.85
C ASN A 358 -17.95 2.90 4.40
N LEU A 359 -17.43 4.06 4.84
CA LEU A 359 -16.13 4.18 5.48
C LEU A 359 -16.16 3.83 6.98
N VAL A 360 -17.33 3.81 7.62
CA VAL A 360 -17.43 3.42 9.02
C VAL A 360 -17.04 1.94 9.18
N GLY A 361 -16.11 1.66 10.08
CA GLY A 361 -15.54 0.33 10.32
C GLY A 361 -14.28 0.01 9.50
N THR A 362 -13.88 0.90 8.59
CA THR A 362 -12.63 0.75 7.83
C THR A 362 -11.40 0.87 8.74
N VAL A 363 -10.35 0.14 8.40
CA VAL A 363 -9.08 0.08 9.12
C VAL A 363 -8.04 0.90 8.37
N TRP A 364 -7.32 1.73 9.11
CA TRP A 364 -6.31 2.66 8.58
C TRP A 364 -5.03 2.57 9.40
N ALA A 365 -3.89 2.74 8.72
CA ALA A 365 -2.60 3.01 9.35
C ALA A 365 -2.35 4.53 9.32
N VAL A 366 -2.26 5.17 10.48
CA VAL A 366 -2.16 6.63 10.63
C VAL A 366 -0.74 7.00 11.04
N GLN A 367 -0.11 7.90 10.28
CA GLN A 367 1.23 8.38 10.54
C GLN A 367 1.26 9.28 11.78
N PRO A 368 2.13 9.03 12.76
CA PRO A 368 2.14 9.81 14.00
C PRO A 368 2.48 11.31 13.82
N SER A 369 3.36 11.63 12.88
CA SER A 369 3.88 13.00 12.72
C SER A 369 2.92 13.93 11.99
N SER A 370 2.26 13.45 10.94
CA SER A 370 1.43 14.27 10.03
C SER A 370 -0.05 13.97 10.12
N GLY A 371 -0.46 12.84 10.71
CA GLY A 371 -1.83 12.33 10.63
C GLY A 371 -2.19 11.72 9.27
N GLY A 372 -1.24 11.61 8.33
CA GLY A 372 -1.47 10.99 7.03
C GLY A 372 -1.89 9.52 7.16
N GLY A 373 -3.00 9.14 6.52
CA GLY A 373 -3.56 7.80 6.58
C GLY A 373 -3.19 6.94 5.37
N ARG A 374 -3.02 5.64 5.59
CA ARG A 374 -3.04 4.59 4.55
C ARG A 374 -4.21 3.67 4.82
N PHE A 375 -5.01 3.42 3.79
CA PHE A 375 -6.08 2.44 3.88
C PHE A 375 -5.49 1.03 4.05
N VAL A 376 -6.10 0.24 4.93
CA VAL A 376 -5.69 -1.14 5.23
C VAL A 376 -6.77 -2.09 4.75
N ASN A 377 -7.97 -2.05 5.35
CA ASN A 377 -9.08 -2.93 4.99
C ASN A 377 -10.44 -2.28 5.27
N ARG A 378 -11.48 -2.80 4.64
CA ARG A 378 -12.86 -2.34 4.81
C ARG A 378 -13.46 -2.66 6.17
N THR A 379 -12.97 -3.73 6.80
CA THR A 379 -13.47 -4.19 8.11
C THR A 379 -12.33 -4.76 8.94
N LEU A 380 -12.50 -4.75 10.26
CA LEU A 380 -11.56 -5.41 11.17
C LEU A 380 -11.46 -6.92 10.89
N SER A 381 -12.58 -7.59 10.57
CA SER A 381 -12.57 -9.02 10.22
C SER A 381 -11.70 -9.32 9.00
N ALA A 382 -11.81 -8.49 7.94
CA ALA A 382 -10.94 -8.60 6.76
C ALA A 382 -9.46 -8.39 7.12
N TYR A 383 -9.15 -7.36 7.91
CA TYR A 383 -7.77 -7.11 8.37
C TYR A 383 -7.17 -8.30 9.13
N LEU A 384 -7.93 -8.88 10.06
CA LEU A 384 -7.47 -10.02 10.86
C LEU A 384 -7.27 -11.29 10.02
N ARG A 385 -8.14 -11.54 9.03
CA ARG A 385 -7.95 -12.62 8.05
C ARG A 385 -6.70 -12.42 7.22
N SER A 386 -6.46 -11.21 6.73
CA SER A 386 -5.28 -10.87 5.95
C SER A 386 -3.98 -10.98 6.76
N LEU A 387 -3.99 -10.59 8.04
CA LEU A 387 -2.85 -10.79 8.95
C LEU A 387 -2.56 -12.27 9.22
N ALA A 388 -3.60 -13.09 9.43
CA ALA A 388 -3.45 -14.53 9.61
C ALA A 388 -2.87 -15.19 8.35
N LEU A 389 -3.39 -14.81 7.19
CA LEU A 389 -2.89 -15.24 5.90
C LEU A 389 -1.41 -14.86 5.73
N LEU A 390 -1.04 -13.59 5.93
CA LEU A 390 0.35 -13.11 5.85
C LEU A 390 1.29 -13.94 6.74
N ALA A 391 0.88 -14.20 8.00
CA ALA A 391 1.68 -14.97 8.94
C ALA A 391 1.89 -16.42 8.46
N THR A 392 0.86 -17.06 7.89
CA THR A 392 0.97 -18.41 7.35
C THR A 392 1.81 -18.48 6.07
N THR A 393 1.59 -17.55 5.13
CA THR A 393 2.32 -17.47 3.87
C THR A 393 3.80 -17.24 4.10
N ARG A 394 4.18 -16.29 4.97
CA ARG A 394 5.60 -16.03 5.26
C ARG A 394 6.31 -17.24 5.85
N ARG A 395 5.69 -17.96 6.80
CA ARG A 395 6.26 -19.21 7.34
C ARG A 395 6.45 -20.28 6.28
N GLN A 396 5.55 -20.38 5.31
CA GLN A 396 5.67 -21.34 4.20
C GLN A 396 6.79 -20.94 3.23
N MET A 397 6.99 -19.64 3.01
CA MET A 397 8.00 -19.13 2.09
C MET A 397 9.44 -19.31 2.57
N GLU A 398 9.67 -19.59 3.85
CA GLU A 398 11.02 -19.80 4.38
C GLU A 398 11.76 -20.93 3.65
N GLY A 399 12.85 -20.59 2.97
CA GLY A 399 13.69 -21.54 2.23
C GLY A 399 13.21 -21.85 0.80
N MET A 400 12.14 -21.20 0.32
CA MET A 400 11.71 -21.30 -1.07
C MET A 400 12.72 -20.62 -2.02
N ASP A 401 12.87 -21.17 -3.22
CA ASP A 401 13.56 -20.49 -4.32
C ASP A 401 12.69 -19.35 -4.90
N PRO A 402 13.24 -18.45 -5.75
CA PRO A 402 12.51 -17.31 -6.29
C PRO A 402 11.24 -17.65 -7.10
N TYR A 403 11.18 -18.83 -7.73
CA TYR A 403 10.00 -19.26 -8.50
C TYR A 403 8.90 -19.74 -7.56
N ALA A 404 9.23 -20.61 -6.60
CA ALA A 404 8.29 -21.09 -5.60
C ALA A 404 7.76 -19.93 -4.74
N ALA A 405 8.64 -19.00 -4.34
CA ALA A 405 8.27 -17.79 -3.65
C ALA A 405 7.36 -16.91 -4.53
N GLY A 406 7.67 -16.76 -5.83
CA GLY A 406 6.83 -16.01 -6.77
C GLY A 406 5.42 -16.57 -6.86
N THR A 407 5.28 -17.90 -6.92
CA THR A 407 3.96 -18.57 -6.89
C THR A 407 3.23 -18.31 -5.58
N ALA A 408 3.92 -18.37 -4.44
CA ALA A 408 3.32 -18.08 -3.14
C ALA A 408 2.85 -16.63 -3.00
N VAL A 409 3.63 -15.65 -3.47
CA VAL A 409 3.25 -14.23 -3.45
C VAL A 409 2.06 -13.96 -4.38
N ALA A 410 2.01 -14.61 -5.56
CA ALA A 410 0.87 -14.51 -6.46
C ALA A 410 -0.44 -15.03 -5.82
N ALA A 411 -0.39 -16.21 -5.20
CA ALA A 411 -1.53 -16.78 -4.49
C ALA A 411 -1.96 -15.88 -3.30
N PHE A 412 -1.00 -15.39 -2.53
CA PHE A 412 -1.26 -14.44 -1.46
C PHE A 412 -1.96 -13.16 -1.95
N GLN A 413 -1.50 -12.59 -3.06
CA GLN A 413 -2.11 -11.41 -3.68
C GLN A 413 -3.56 -11.66 -4.10
N GLU A 414 -3.84 -12.81 -4.71
CA GLU A 414 -5.19 -13.22 -5.09
C GLU A 414 -6.09 -13.40 -3.86
N GLU A 415 -5.61 -14.08 -2.81
CA GLU A 415 -6.37 -14.28 -1.58
C GLU A 415 -6.65 -12.96 -0.83
N ILE A 416 -5.70 -12.01 -0.81
CA ILE A 416 -5.94 -10.67 -0.25
C ILE A 416 -7.03 -9.95 -1.04
N ALA A 417 -6.99 -10.00 -2.38
CA ALA A 417 -8.05 -9.43 -3.23
C ALA A 417 -9.40 -10.10 -2.99
N ALA A 418 -9.43 -11.42 -2.78
CA ALA A 418 -10.64 -12.18 -2.45
C ALA A 418 -11.21 -11.79 -1.08
N ILE A 419 -10.36 -11.57 -0.08
CA ILE A 419 -10.76 -11.13 1.26
C ILE A 419 -11.32 -9.69 1.20
N ASP A 420 -10.62 -8.80 0.50
CA ASP A 420 -10.99 -7.40 0.38
C ASP A 420 -10.29 -6.73 -0.82
N SER A 421 -11.02 -6.54 -1.92
CA SER A 421 -10.46 -5.95 -3.13
C SER A 421 -10.03 -4.49 -2.95
N TRP A 422 -10.59 -3.75 -2.00
CA TRP A 422 -10.16 -2.37 -1.70
C TRP A 422 -8.77 -2.33 -1.08
N ALA A 423 -8.27 -3.44 -0.52
CA ALA A 423 -6.92 -3.48 0.03
C ALA A 423 -5.85 -3.24 -1.05
N LEU A 424 -6.17 -3.51 -2.32
CA LEU A 424 -5.23 -3.50 -3.46
C LEU A 424 -5.64 -2.55 -4.60
N ASP A 425 -6.70 -1.75 -4.43
CA ASP A 425 -7.19 -0.85 -5.49
C ASP A 425 -6.31 0.40 -5.71
N ASP A 426 -5.51 0.77 -4.71
CA ASP A 426 -4.52 1.84 -4.77
C ASP A 426 -3.12 1.34 -4.40
N THR A 427 -2.10 1.79 -5.14
CA THR A 427 -0.69 1.38 -4.92
C THR A 427 -0.10 1.89 -3.60
N GLY A 428 -0.71 2.89 -2.98
CA GLY A 428 -0.38 3.46 -1.68
C GLY A 428 -1.06 2.78 -0.49
N ASN A 429 -2.00 1.86 -0.73
CA ASN A 429 -2.63 1.08 0.34
C ASN A 429 -1.60 0.21 1.06
N TRP A 430 -1.89 -0.07 2.33
CA TRP A 430 -0.97 -0.79 3.20
C TRP A 430 -0.60 -2.17 2.64
N TRP A 431 -1.59 -2.95 2.18
CA TRP A 431 -1.35 -4.27 1.59
C TRP A 431 -0.66 -4.22 0.23
N SER A 432 -0.95 -3.22 -0.60
CA SER A 432 -0.24 -3.00 -1.87
C SER A 432 1.26 -2.86 -1.64
N LEU A 433 1.66 -2.10 -0.62
CA LEU A 433 3.07 -1.91 -0.24
C LEU A 433 3.71 -3.16 0.36
N VAL A 434 2.98 -3.91 1.18
CA VAL A 434 3.48 -5.19 1.73
C VAL A 434 3.74 -6.19 0.60
N ILE A 435 2.78 -6.36 -0.30
CA ILE A 435 2.88 -7.30 -1.43
C ILE A 435 3.98 -6.88 -2.41
N GLU A 436 4.11 -5.59 -2.72
CA GLU A 436 5.20 -5.09 -3.55
C GLU A 436 6.57 -5.45 -2.97
N GLN A 437 6.76 -5.28 -1.65
CA GLN A 437 8.02 -5.64 -0.98
C GLN A 437 8.26 -7.16 -0.96
N MET A 438 7.21 -7.98 -0.83
CA MET A 438 7.30 -9.44 -0.98
C MET A 438 7.72 -9.82 -2.41
N TRP A 439 7.17 -9.15 -3.43
CA TRP A 439 7.60 -9.32 -4.82
C TRP A 439 9.06 -8.92 -5.04
N HIS A 440 9.60 -7.98 -4.28
CA HIS A 440 11.02 -7.63 -4.32
C HIS A 440 11.92 -8.60 -3.53
N GLY A 441 11.34 -9.58 -2.84
CA GLY A 441 12.09 -10.58 -2.05
C GLY A 441 12.60 -10.04 -0.72
N LEU A 442 11.98 -8.99 -0.17
CA LEU A 442 12.51 -8.30 1.01
C LEU A 442 12.20 -9.01 2.33
N PHE A 443 11.12 -9.81 2.42
CA PHE A 443 10.73 -10.53 3.64
C PHE A 443 9.67 -11.63 3.43
#